data_AF-A0AAV2R374-F1
#
_entry.id   AF-A0AAV2R374-F1
#
_cell.length_a   1.000
_cell.length_b   1.000
_cell.length_c   1.000
_cell.angle_alpha   90.00
_cell.angle_beta   90.00
_cell.angle_gamma   90.00
#
_symmetry.space_group_name_H-M   'P 1'
#
loop_
_entity.id
_entity.type
_entity.pdbx_description
1 polymer ?
#
loop_
_entity_poly.entity_id
_entity_poly.type
_entity_poly.pdbx_seq_one_letter_code
_entity_poly.pdbx_strand_id
1 'polypeptide(L)'
;MRMWTALVFLVSFAYQSKANNILILAPLGSWSESQIFRALADTLAAVGHHVTLVTGFEPRKESPVTEIFAGSSSLEDKNIFELKMMNIITYLGESQKIVCKKMYENKDILNIWKNRNDFDAIVVPILLNEFSAPFLINYNGTYIGLVTVGIEANQIGFQGNRLPRSVTPHVLLNFDENMNFFERAFNLVFEHIMGCLYEYVMVGQLQTQMEKSFPGMPSFTELMDIYTNYSLLLINSHFAMDGSYPLLPNQVEIGTITARLPQPIPKQLHM
;
A
#
# COMPACT_ATOMS: atom_id res chain seq x y z
N MET A 1 20.66 -36.98 -27.88
CA MET A 1 20.50 -35.51 -27.77
C MET A 1 19.05 -35.02 -27.72
N ARG A 2 18.06 -35.72 -28.31
CA ARG A 2 16.64 -35.27 -28.36
C ARG A 2 15.82 -35.46 -27.07
N MET A 3 16.23 -36.37 -26.18
CA MET A 3 15.51 -36.66 -24.93
C MET A 3 15.76 -35.61 -23.85
N TRP A 4 16.96 -35.04 -23.82
CA TRP A 4 17.35 -33.97 -22.89
C TRP A 4 16.66 -32.65 -23.21
N THR A 5 16.49 -32.31 -24.49
CA THR A 5 15.73 -31.13 -24.91
C THR A 5 14.25 -31.24 -24.54
N ALA A 6 13.65 -32.43 -24.66
CA ALA A 6 12.26 -32.67 -24.25
C ALA A 6 12.08 -32.61 -22.73
N LEU A 7 13.05 -33.12 -21.96
CA LEU A 7 13.07 -33.03 -20.49
C LEU A 7 13.24 -31.58 -20.00
N VAL A 8 14.11 -30.79 -20.63
CA VAL A 8 14.26 -29.36 -20.31
C VAL A 8 12.97 -28.59 -20.62
N PHE A 9 12.31 -28.87 -21.76
CA PHE A 9 11.00 -28.30 -22.11
C PHE A 9 9.88 -28.73 -21.15
N LEU A 10 9.87 -29.99 -20.69
CA LEU A 10 8.89 -30.50 -19.74
C LEU A 10 9.12 -29.97 -18.32
N VAL A 11 10.36 -29.77 -17.88
CA VAL A 11 10.68 -29.14 -16.58
C VAL A 11 10.33 -27.64 -16.61
N SER A 12 10.52 -26.96 -17.74
CA SER A 12 10.10 -25.57 -17.90
C SER A 12 8.58 -25.40 -18.03
N PHE A 13 7.84 -26.41 -18.52
CA PHE A 13 6.37 -26.46 -18.43
C PHE A 13 5.84 -26.95 -17.07
N ALA A 14 6.63 -27.74 -16.32
CA ALA A 14 6.31 -28.18 -14.95
C ALA A 14 6.59 -27.09 -13.91
N TYR A 15 7.29 -26.02 -14.27
CA TYR A 15 7.00 -24.67 -13.76
C TYR A 15 5.61 -24.20 -14.26
N GLN A 16 4.59 -25.04 -14.12
CA GLN A 16 3.21 -24.62 -14.08
C GLN A 16 3.14 -23.63 -12.93
N SER A 17 2.78 -22.39 -13.25
CA SER A 17 2.69 -21.30 -12.27
C SER A 17 1.86 -21.80 -11.09
N LYS A 18 2.52 -22.02 -9.96
CA LYS A 18 1.81 -22.33 -8.73
C LYS A 18 0.95 -21.10 -8.46
N ALA A 19 -0.36 -21.30 -8.45
CA ALA A 19 -1.32 -20.26 -8.14
C ALA A 19 -1.12 -19.83 -6.69
N ASN A 20 -0.26 -18.84 -6.46
CA ASN A 20 -0.01 -18.31 -5.11
C ASN A 20 -1.31 -17.78 -4.49
N ASN A 21 -1.44 -17.96 -3.18
CA ASN A 21 -2.48 -17.34 -2.36
C ASN A 21 -1.96 -16.02 -1.81
N ILE A 22 -2.56 -14.91 -2.23
CA ILE A 22 -2.08 -13.55 -1.95
C ILE A 22 -3.14 -12.79 -1.15
N LEU A 23 -2.72 -12.22 -0.02
CA LEU A 23 -3.55 -11.30 0.77
C LEU A 23 -3.16 -9.86 0.46
N ILE A 24 -4.12 -9.04 0.04
CA ILE A 24 -3.95 -7.58 -0.03
C ILE A 24 -4.69 -6.98 1.17
N LEU A 25 -3.94 -6.41 2.11
CA LEU A 25 -4.46 -5.91 3.38
C LEU A 25 -4.56 -4.39 3.34
N ALA A 26 -5.63 -3.87 2.74
CA ALA A 26 -5.81 -2.45 2.44
C ALA A 26 -7.15 -1.88 2.96
N PRO A 27 -7.41 -1.95 4.28
CA PRO A 27 -8.70 -1.54 4.86
C PRO A 27 -8.88 -0.02 4.95
N LEU A 28 -7.80 0.76 5.02
CA LEU A 28 -7.85 2.23 5.03
C LEU A 28 -7.50 2.75 3.64
N GLY A 29 -8.28 3.73 3.17
CA GLY A 29 -8.00 4.41 1.91
C GLY A 29 -9.19 5.23 1.44
N SER A 30 -8.91 6.13 0.52
CA SER A 30 -9.93 6.83 -0.28
C SER A 30 -10.50 5.91 -1.37
N TRP A 31 -11.61 6.32 -1.99
CA TRP A 31 -12.17 5.58 -3.13
C TRP A 31 -11.15 5.37 -4.25
N SER A 32 -10.36 6.40 -4.59
CA SER A 32 -9.35 6.31 -5.65
C SER A 32 -8.26 5.29 -5.33
N GLU A 33 -7.79 5.23 -4.08
CA GLU A 33 -6.83 4.21 -3.64
C GLU A 33 -7.42 2.81 -3.68
N SER A 34 -8.70 2.66 -3.34
CA SER A 34 -9.39 1.37 -3.47
C SER A 34 -9.35 0.81 -4.89
N GLN A 35 -9.37 1.70 -5.90
CA GLN A 35 -9.28 1.29 -7.30
C GLN A 35 -7.88 0.77 -7.65
N ILE A 36 -6.82 1.29 -7.03
CA ILE A 36 -5.45 0.76 -7.18
C ILE A 36 -5.40 -0.66 -6.61
N PHE A 37 -5.91 -0.86 -5.40
CA PHE A 37 -5.90 -2.18 -4.74
C PHE A 37 -6.72 -3.21 -5.54
N ARG A 38 -7.90 -2.83 -6.02
CA ARG A 38 -8.73 -3.68 -6.87
C ARG A 38 -8.09 -3.98 -8.21
N ALA A 39 -7.45 -3.00 -8.86
CA ALA A 39 -6.77 -3.23 -10.12
C ALA A 39 -5.57 -4.19 -9.96
N LEU A 40 -4.80 -4.05 -8.87
CA LEU A 40 -3.75 -4.99 -8.52
C LEU A 40 -4.31 -6.39 -8.26
N ALA A 41 -5.37 -6.49 -7.47
CA ALA A 41 -6.03 -7.76 -7.15
C ALA A 41 -6.54 -8.47 -8.41
N ASP A 42 -7.25 -7.74 -9.28
CA ASP A 42 -7.81 -8.27 -10.53
C ASP A 42 -6.70 -8.74 -11.47
N THR A 43 -5.59 -7.98 -11.56
CA THR A 43 -4.44 -8.34 -12.42
C THR A 43 -3.78 -9.63 -11.93
N LEU A 44 -3.58 -9.77 -10.62
CA LEU A 44 -3.02 -10.98 -10.01
C LEU A 44 -3.96 -12.19 -10.20
N ALA A 45 -5.27 -12.00 -10.05
CA ALA A 45 -6.25 -13.05 -10.29
C ALA A 45 -6.32 -13.46 -11.78
N ALA A 46 -6.22 -12.49 -12.70
CA ALA A 46 -6.22 -12.76 -14.13
C ALA A 46 -5.03 -13.62 -14.60
N VAL A 47 -3.89 -13.55 -13.91
CA VAL A 47 -2.72 -14.40 -14.17
C VAL A 47 -2.73 -15.71 -13.35
N GLY A 48 -3.83 -16.00 -12.64
CA GLY A 48 -4.09 -17.28 -12.00
C GLY A 48 -3.79 -17.36 -10.49
N HIS A 49 -3.52 -16.24 -9.81
CA HIS A 49 -3.36 -16.24 -8.35
C HIS A 49 -4.71 -16.22 -7.62
N HIS A 50 -4.76 -16.82 -6.43
CA HIS A 50 -5.89 -16.67 -5.52
C HIS A 50 -5.67 -15.40 -4.71
N VAL A 51 -6.56 -14.42 -4.82
CA VAL A 51 -6.39 -13.13 -4.14
C VAL A 51 -7.52 -12.90 -3.15
N THR A 52 -7.15 -12.58 -1.92
CA THR A 52 -8.06 -12.06 -0.90
C THR A 52 -7.74 -10.59 -0.66
N LEU A 53 -8.71 -9.71 -0.86
CA LEU A 53 -8.60 -8.27 -0.64
C LEU A 53 -9.40 -7.87 0.59
N VAL A 54 -8.71 -7.45 1.65
CA VAL A 54 -9.35 -6.76 2.78
C VAL A 54 -9.42 -5.27 2.45
N THR A 55 -10.62 -4.72 2.44
CA THR A 55 -10.88 -3.35 1.96
C THR A 55 -11.84 -2.58 2.87
N GLY A 56 -11.70 -1.26 2.92
CA GLY A 56 -12.65 -0.36 3.57
C GLY A 56 -13.92 -0.07 2.75
N PHE A 57 -14.11 -0.75 1.63
CA PHE A 57 -15.24 -0.53 0.73
C PHE A 57 -16.10 -1.79 0.59
N GLU A 58 -17.38 -1.59 0.28
CA GLU A 58 -18.30 -2.70 0.06
C GLU A 58 -17.79 -3.62 -1.06
N PRO A 59 -17.85 -4.95 -0.88
CA PRO A 59 -17.39 -5.91 -1.87
C PRO A 59 -18.12 -5.76 -3.20
N ARG A 60 -17.39 -5.90 -4.32
CA ARG A 60 -18.02 -5.96 -5.65
C ARG A 60 -18.93 -7.19 -5.75
N LYS A 61 -20.12 -7.01 -6.33
CA LYS A 61 -21.10 -8.09 -6.56
C LYS A 61 -20.53 -9.23 -7.40
N GLU A 62 -19.77 -8.87 -8.43
CA GLU A 62 -19.07 -9.79 -9.30
C GLU A 62 -17.59 -9.41 -9.24
N SER A 63 -16.78 -10.30 -8.67
CA SER A 63 -15.35 -10.07 -8.46
C SER A 63 -14.58 -11.36 -8.72
N PRO A 64 -13.46 -11.33 -9.46
CA PRO A 64 -12.58 -12.48 -9.60
C PRO A 64 -11.76 -12.75 -8.32
N VAL A 65 -11.91 -11.90 -7.29
CA VAL A 65 -11.17 -11.96 -6.03
C VAL A 65 -12.11 -12.02 -4.84
N THR A 66 -11.63 -12.57 -3.72
CA THR A 66 -12.37 -12.61 -2.47
C THR A 66 -12.23 -11.26 -1.77
N GLU A 67 -13.28 -10.43 -1.77
CA GLU A 67 -13.29 -9.13 -1.07
C GLU A 67 -13.92 -9.26 0.33
N ILE A 68 -13.20 -8.77 1.35
CA ILE A 68 -13.65 -8.74 2.74
C ILE A 68 -13.71 -7.30 3.20
N PHE A 69 -14.90 -6.89 3.63
CA PHE A 69 -15.12 -5.54 4.13
C PHE A 69 -14.60 -5.40 5.57
N ALA A 70 -13.69 -4.45 5.79
CA ALA A 70 -13.10 -4.16 7.09
C ALA A 70 -14.05 -3.38 8.03
N GLY A 71 -15.17 -2.88 7.52
CA GLY A 71 -16.21 -2.22 8.31
C GLY A 71 -16.23 -0.69 8.23
N SER A 72 -15.24 -0.05 7.58
CA SER A 72 -15.21 1.40 7.31
C SER A 72 -14.07 1.77 6.35
N SER A 73 -14.31 2.73 5.45
CA SER A 73 -13.29 3.54 4.76
C SER A 73 -13.40 4.96 5.31
N SER A 74 -12.72 5.24 6.40
CA SER A 74 -12.88 6.49 7.18
C SER A 74 -12.49 7.78 6.46
N LEU A 75 -12.00 7.72 5.22
CA LEU A 75 -11.49 8.86 4.44
C LEU A 75 -12.50 9.50 3.48
N GLU A 76 -13.74 9.01 3.38
CA GLU A 76 -14.76 9.60 2.48
C GLU A 76 -15.56 10.75 3.08
N ASP A 77 -15.60 10.89 4.40
CA ASP A 77 -16.49 11.84 5.06
C ASP A 77 -16.04 13.30 4.89
N LYS A 78 -14.80 13.55 4.46
CA LYS A 78 -14.22 14.89 4.29
C LYS A 78 -13.27 14.97 3.11
N ASN A 79 -13.36 16.05 2.35
CA ASN A 79 -12.33 16.42 1.39
C ASN A 79 -11.06 16.88 2.14
N ILE A 80 -10.03 16.02 2.19
CA ILE A 80 -8.78 16.33 2.89
C ILE A 80 -8.04 17.53 2.31
N PHE A 81 -8.25 17.85 1.03
CA PHE A 81 -7.60 18.99 0.36
C PHE A 81 -8.18 20.34 0.78
N GLU A 82 -9.38 20.36 1.37
CA GLU A 82 -10.00 21.57 1.90
C GLU A 82 -9.65 21.83 3.38
N LEU A 83 -8.99 20.87 4.03
CA LEU A 83 -8.62 20.95 5.43
C LEU A 83 -7.28 21.68 5.61
N LYS A 84 -7.17 22.44 6.71
CA LYS A 84 -5.86 22.94 7.17
C LYS A 84 -4.98 21.75 7.60
N MET A 85 -3.66 21.87 7.43
CA MET A 85 -2.69 20.79 7.70
C MET A 85 -2.87 20.09 9.06
N MET A 86 -3.01 20.84 10.15
CA MET A 86 -3.24 20.25 11.47
C MET A 86 -4.54 19.44 11.56
N ASN A 87 -5.58 19.88 10.84
CA ASN A 87 -6.85 19.16 10.77
C ASN A 87 -6.73 17.90 9.90
N ILE A 88 -5.90 17.91 8.84
CA ILE A 88 -5.60 16.72 8.04
C ILE A 88 -4.98 15.65 8.94
N ILE A 89 -3.92 15.99 9.67
CA ILE A 89 -3.18 15.02 10.48
C ILE A 89 -4.05 14.43 11.59
N THR A 90 -4.85 15.28 12.24
CA THR A 90 -5.80 14.83 13.26
C THR A 90 -6.87 13.92 12.65
N TYR A 91 -7.39 14.28 11.48
CA TYR A 91 -8.39 13.49 10.77
C TYR A 91 -7.84 12.13 10.33
N LEU A 92 -6.63 12.08 9.77
CA LEU A 92 -5.97 10.84 9.38
C LEU A 92 -5.71 9.93 10.59
N GLY A 93 -5.31 10.49 11.73
CA GLY A 93 -5.07 9.70 12.95
C GLY A 93 -6.34 9.09 13.53
N GLU A 94 -7.42 9.87 13.61
CA GLU A 94 -8.72 9.32 14.04
C GLU A 94 -9.29 8.31 13.04
N SER A 95 -9.11 8.58 11.74
CA SER A 95 -9.50 7.67 10.65
C SER A 95 -8.80 6.32 10.76
N GLN A 96 -7.49 6.35 11.01
CA GLN A 96 -6.67 5.18 11.21
C GLN A 96 -7.10 4.37 12.43
N LYS A 97 -7.35 5.05 13.56
CA LYS A 97 -7.82 4.43 14.80
C LYS A 97 -9.19 3.77 14.66
N ILE A 98 -10.13 4.39 13.96
CA ILE A 98 -11.46 3.84 13.69
C ILE A 98 -11.34 2.55 12.86
N VAL A 99 -10.58 2.60 11.77
CA VAL A 99 -10.41 1.45 10.87
C VAL A 99 -9.66 0.33 11.55
N CYS A 100 -8.58 0.63 12.28
CA CYS A 100 -7.84 -0.32 13.11
C CYS A 100 -8.78 -1.08 14.07
N LYS A 101 -9.61 -0.36 14.83
CA LYS A 101 -10.57 -0.98 15.74
C LYS A 101 -11.57 -1.88 15.01
N LYS A 102 -12.17 -1.40 13.92
CA LYS A 102 -13.15 -2.16 13.13
C LYS A 102 -12.55 -3.42 12.52
N MET A 103 -11.34 -3.32 12.00
CA MET A 103 -10.58 -4.42 11.44
C MET A 103 -10.33 -5.50 12.49
N TYR A 104 -9.93 -5.13 13.71
CA TYR A 104 -9.66 -6.08 14.79
C TYR A 104 -10.91 -6.69 15.43
N GLU A 105 -12.06 -6.01 15.34
CA GLU A 105 -13.36 -6.56 15.77
C GLU A 105 -13.96 -7.53 14.74
N ASN A 106 -13.48 -7.51 13.50
CA ASN A 106 -13.98 -8.35 12.42
C ASN A 106 -13.45 -9.79 12.54
N LYS A 107 -14.37 -10.75 12.72
CA LYS A 107 -14.05 -12.17 12.91
C LYS A 107 -13.37 -12.82 11.70
N ASP A 108 -13.75 -12.42 10.48
CA ASP A 108 -13.16 -12.97 9.26
C ASP A 108 -11.70 -12.53 9.12
N ILE A 109 -11.43 -11.27 9.43
CA ILE A 109 -10.07 -10.70 9.41
C ILE A 109 -9.21 -11.31 10.53
N LEU A 110 -9.77 -11.52 11.73
CA LEU A 110 -9.06 -12.25 12.78
C LEU A 110 -8.78 -13.71 12.40
N ASN A 111 -9.66 -14.35 11.62
CA ASN A 111 -9.41 -15.68 11.10
C ASN A 111 -8.27 -15.67 10.06
N ILE A 112 -8.22 -14.66 9.19
CA ILE A 112 -7.07 -14.43 8.29
C ILE A 112 -5.79 -14.27 9.09
N TRP A 113 -5.78 -13.45 10.15
CA TRP A 113 -4.59 -13.25 10.98
C TRP A 113 -4.09 -14.58 11.59
N LYS A 114 -4.99 -15.41 12.12
CA LYS A 114 -4.62 -16.72 12.68
C LYS A 114 -4.01 -17.64 11.64
N ASN A 115 -4.56 -17.63 10.41
CA ASN A 115 -4.15 -18.48 9.31
C ASN A 115 -3.26 -17.75 8.29
N ARG A 116 -2.60 -16.66 8.69
CA ARG A 116 -1.85 -15.77 7.77
C ARG A 116 -0.74 -16.49 7.01
N ASN A 117 -0.19 -17.55 7.58
CA ASN A 117 0.84 -18.39 6.96
C ASN A 117 0.30 -19.30 5.83
N ASP A 118 -1.01 -19.34 5.60
CA ASP A 118 -1.61 -20.00 4.44
C ASP A 118 -1.53 -19.12 3.18
N PHE A 119 -1.14 -17.85 3.32
CA PHE A 119 -0.85 -16.96 2.21
C PHE A 119 0.64 -17.03 1.86
N ASP A 120 0.95 -17.20 0.58
CA ASP A 120 2.31 -17.16 0.04
C ASP A 120 2.88 -15.74 0.03
N ALA A 121 2.01 -14.72 -0.09
CA ALA A 121 2.39 -13.32 0.01
C ALA A 121 1.33 -12.44 0.70
N ILE A 122 1.77 -11.40 1.40
CA ILE A 122 0.94 -10.32 1.95
C ILE A 122 1.40 -8.99 1.33
N VAL A 123 0.47 -8.27 0.71
CA VAL A 123 0.66 -6.92 0.18
C VAL A 123 0.03 -5.92 1.14
N VAL A 124 0.79 -4.93 1.59
CA VAL A 124 0.35 -3.91 2.52
C VAL A 124 0.64 -2.51 1.95
N PRO A 125 -0.37 -1.64 1.80
CA PRO A 125 -0.13 -0.22 1.57
C PRO A 125 0.67 0.36 2.73
N ILE A 126 1.84 0.96 2.49
CA ILE A 126 2.76 1.34 3.57
C ILE A 126 2.48 2.73 4.17
N LEU A 127 1.38 3.39 3.77
CA LEU A 127 0.91 4.65 4.34
C LEU A 127 -0.27 4.40 5.26
N LEU A 128 -0.20 4.88 6.50
CA LEU A 128 -1.32 4.90 7.44
C LEU A 128 -1.92 3.51 7.71
N ASN A 129 -1.18 2.43 7.48
CA ASN A 129 -1.68 1.06 7.62
C ASN A 129 -0.77 0.24 8.54
N GLU A 130 -0.03 0.89 9.44
CA GLU A 130 0.94 0.28 10.36
C GLU A 130 0.24 -0.65 11.35
N PHE A 131 -1.06 -0.46 11.56
CA PHE A 131 -1.91 -1.42 12.29
C PHE A 131 -2.04 -2.79 11.58
N SER A 132 -1.51 -2.98 10.38
CA SER A 132 -1.37 -4.31 9.80
C SER A 132 -0.11 -5.05 10.27
N ALA A 133 0.83 -4.39 10.95
CA ALA A 133 2.09 -4.99 11.43
C ALA A 133 1.92 -6.30 12.22
N PRO A 134 0.87 -6.51 13.04
CA PRO A 134 0.64 -7.80 13.70
C PRO A 134 0.45 -9.00 12.76
N PHE A 135 0.08 -8.78 11.49
CA PHE A 135 -0.01 -9.83 10.47
C PHE A 135 1.36 -10.23 9.92
N LEU A 136 2.41 -9.45 10.18
CA LEU A 136 3.76 -9.72 9.68
C LEU A 136 4.64 -10.43 10.72
N ILE A 137 4.22 -10.44 12.00
CA ILE A 137 4.93 -11.13 13.07
C ILE A 137 5.01 -12.63 12.76
N ASN A 138 6.22 -13.18 12.67
CA ASN A 138 6.48 -14.59 12.35
C ASN A 138 5.75 -15.06 11.09
N TYR A 139 5.55 -14.16 10.12
CA TYR A 139 5.01 -14.51 8.82
C TYR A 139 6.10 -15.14 7.96
N ASN A 140 5.81 -16.30 7.36
CA ASN A 140 6.80 -17.08 6.61
C ASN A 140 6.80 -16.79 5.11
N GLY A 141 5.77 -16.13 4.59
CA GLY A 141 5.65 -15.82 3.17
C GLY A 141 6.31 -14.49 2.79
N THR A 142 6.03 -14.03 1.57
CA THR A 142 6.63 -12.81 1.04
C THR A 142 5.84 -11.58 1.46
N TYR A 143 6.46 -10.67 2.19
CA TYR A 143 5.87 -9.37 2.50
C TYR A 143 6.20 -8.35 1.40
N ILE A 144 5.18 -7.72 0.83
CA ILE A 144 5.27 -6.71 -0.23
C ILE A 144 4.66 -5.40 0.27
N GLY A 145 5.42 -4.31 0.18
CA GLY A 145 4.91 -2.96 0.42
C GLY A 145 4.26 -2.39 -0.84
N LEU A 146 3.27 -1.52 -0.68
CA LEU A 146 2.65 -0.76 -1.77
C LEU A 146 2.58 0.73 -1.42
N VAL A 147 3.04 1.59 -2.31
CA VAL A 147 2.87 3.05 -2.23
C VAL A 147 1.78 3.48 -3.20
N THR A 148 0.75 4.17 -2.70
CA THR A 148 -0.42 4.59 -3.49
C THR A 148 -0.28 5.98 -4.10
N VAL A 149 0.43 6.88 -3.42
CA VAL A 149 0.47 8.32 -3.72
C VAL A 149 1.55 8.74 -4.72
N GLY A 150 2.35 7.81 -5.22
CA GLY A 150 3.50 8.07 -6.09
C GLY A 150 4.83 7.98 -5.37
N ILE A 151 5.86 8.68 -5.87
CA ILE A 151 7.19 8.70 -5.23
C ILE A 151 7.19 9.71 -4.08
N GLU A 152 7.19 9.18 -2.86
CA GLU A 152 7.33 9.95 -1.61
C GLU A 152 8.61 9.53 -0.90
N ALA A 153 9.43 10.52 -0.53
CA ALA A 153 10.82 10.31 -0.11
C ALA A 153 10.97 9.50 1.19
N ASN A 154 10.03 9.62 2.12
CA ASN A 154 10.09 8.91 3.40
C ASN A 154 9.68 7.44 3.25
N GLN A 155 8.65 7.15 2.45
CA GLN A 155 8.09 5.83 2.21
C GLN A 155 9.06 4.89 1.49
N ILE A 156 9.67 5.37 0.40
CA ILE A 156 10.73 4.60 -0.27
C ILE A 156 12.03 4.60 0.55
N GLY A 157 12.19 5.58 1.44
CA GLY A 157 13.36 5.74 2.31
C GLY A 157 13.42 4.78 3.48
N PHE A 158 12.33 4.06 3.81
CA PHE A 158 12.32 3.06 4.89
C PHE A 158 13.39 1.98 4.71
N GLN A 159 13.73 1.61 3.47
CA GLN A 159 14.80 0.65 3.15
C GLN A 159 16.12 1.29 2.75
N GLY A 160 16.30 2.56 3.11
CA GLY A 160 17.54 3.29 2.88
C GLY A 160 17.64 3.98 1.51
N ASN A 161 16.59 3.98 0.67
CA ASN A 161 16.59 4.80 -0.54
C ASN A 161 16.42 6.29 -0.18
N ARG A 162 17.52 7.00 0.01
CA ARG A 162 17.52 8.42 0.36
C ARG A 162 17.49 9.28 -0.90
N LEU A 163 16.29 9.69 -1.32
CA LEU A 163 16.17 10.65 -2.41
C LEU A 163 16.60 12.07 -1.98
N PRO A 164 17.22 12.85 -2.89
CA PRO A 164 17.53 14.24 -2.64
C PRO A 164 16.25 15.08 -2.52
N ARG A 165 15.95 15.56 -1.31
CA ARG A 165 14.79 16.44 -1.02
C ARG A 165 14.81 17.79 -1.74
N SER A 166 15.93 18.16 -2.34
CA SER A 166 16.04 19.36 -3.18
C SER A 166 15.40 19.21 -4.57
N VAL A 167 15.09 17.99 -4.99
CA VAL A 167 14.47 17.69 -6.29
C VAL A 167 13.30 16.70 -6.19
N THR A 168 12.96 16.27 -4.96
CA THR A 168 11.81 15.40 -4.68
C THR A 168 10.83 16.21 -3.83
N PRO A 169 9.77 16.80 -4.41
CA PRO A 169 8.78 17.56 -3.67
C PRO A 169 7.96 16.63 -2.76
N HIS A 170 7.61 17.11 -1.57
CA HIS A 170 6.70 16.40 -0.68
C HIS A 170 5.30 16.36 -1.29
N VAL A 171 4.62 15.22 -1.25
CA VAL A 171 3.33 14.96 -1.92
C VAL A 171 2.17 15.88 -1.51
N LEU A 172 2.23 16.46 -0.30
CA LEU A 172 1.26 17.44 0.20
C LEU A 172 1.57 18.91 -0.17
N LEU A 173 2.68 19.16 -0.85
CA LEU A 173 3.06 20.48 -1.32
C LEU A 173 2.76 20.60 -2.81
N ASN A 174 2.29 21.77 -3.24
CA ASN A 174 2.09 22.07 -4.65
C ASN A 174 3.40 22.51 -5.32
N PHE A 175 4.43 21.67 -5.22
CA PHE A 175 5.75 21.86 -5.81
C PHE A 175 5.99 20.81 -6.89
N ASP A 176 6.87 21.12 -7.84
CA ASP A 176 7.33 20.18 -8.86
C ASP A 176 8.85 19.97 -8.77
N GLU A 177 9.42 19.24 -9.73
CA GLU A 177 10.86 19.00 -9.81
C GLU A 177 11.71 20.28 -10.02
N ASN A 178 11.09 21.38 -10.43
CA ASN A 178 11.72 22.67 -10.72
C ASN A 178 11.63 23.67 -9.54
N MET A 179 11.67 23.18 -8.30
CA MET A 179 11.72 24.02 -7.09
C MET A 179 12.88 25.03 -7.12
N ASN A 180 12.57 26.28 -6.82
CA ASN A 180 13.55 27.33 -6.53
C ASN A 180 14.22 27.12 -5.16
N PHE A 181 15.23 27.93 -4.83
CA PHE A 181 15.98 27.79 -3.57
C PHE A 181 15.10 27.82 -2.32
N PHE A 182 14.11 28.71 -2.26
CA PHE A 182 13.23 28.83 -1.10
C PHE A 182 12.23 27.67 -1.00
N GLU A 183 11.71 27.21 -2.13
CA GLU A 183 10.85 26.03 -2.18
C GLU A 183 11.60 24.78 -1.72
N ARG A 184 12.86 24.60 -2.13
CA ARG A 184 13.73 23.50 -1.65
C ARG A 184 13.97 23.56 -0.15
N ALA A 185 14.26 24.76 0.38
CA ALA A 185 14.47 24.95 1.80
C ALA A 185 13.18 24.67 2.59
N PHE A 186 12.04 25.15 2.11
CA PHE A 186 10.74 24.89 2.71
C PHE A 186 10.39 23.40 2.66
N ASN A 187 10.57 22.75 1.51
CA ASN A 187 10.33 21.32 1.32
C ASN A 187 11.10 20.48 2.34
N LEU A 188 12.40 20.76 2.52
CA LEU A 188 13.24 20.07 3.49
C LEU A 188 12.74 20.23 4.94
N VAL A 189 12.37 21.45 5.34
CA VAL A 189 11.84 21.73 6.69
C VAL A 189 10.49 21.06 6.89
N PHE A 190 9.61 21.16 5.89
CA PHE A 190 8.27 20.60 5.91
C PHE A 190 8.31 19.08 6.06
N GLU A 191 9.11 18.41 5.24
CA GLU A 191 9.39 16.96 5.32
C GLU A 191 9.81 16.52 6.73
N HIS A 192 10.75 17.24 7.34
CA HIS A 192 11.21 16.91 8.68
C HIS A 192 10.11 17.06 9.74
N ILE A 193 9.33 18.15 9.67
CA ILE A 193 8.21 18.39 10.58
C ILE A 193 7.15 17.30 10.41
N MET A 194 6.79 16.94 9.17
CA MET A 194 5.80 15.91 8.89
C MET A 194 6.24 14.55 9.41
N GLY A 195 7.52 14.19 9.26
CA GLY A 195 8.09 12.96 9.82
C GLY A 195 7.95 12.90 11.35
N CYS A 196 8.35 13.97 12.05
CA CYS A 196 8.21 14.03 13.51
C CYS A 196 6.74 13.99 13.97
N LEU A 197 5.86 14.66 13.22
CA LEU A 197 4.45 14.74 13.57
C LEU A 197 3.71 13.42 13.32
N TYR A 198 4.10 12.71 12.26
CA TYR A 198 3.67 11.35 11.99
C TYR A 198 4.06 10.41 13.13
N GLU A 199 5.33 10.44 13.55
CA GLU A 199 5.81 9.66 14.70
C GLU A 199 5.08 10.03 16.00
N TYR A 200 4.79 11.31 16.25
CA TYR A 200 4.14 11.71 17.50
C TYR A 200 2.66 11.36 17.57
N VAL A 201 1.91 11.56 16.47
CA VAL A 201 0.44 11.44 16.46
C VAL A 201 -0.02 10.01 16.15
N MET A 202 0.60 9.37 15.15
CA MET A 202 0.11 8.10 14.62
C MET A 202 0.59 6.92 15.46
N VAL A 203 1.89 6.90 15.80
CA VAL A 203 2.54 5.75 16.46
C VAL A 203 1.96 5.46 17.85
N GLY A 204 1.89 6.47 18.72
CA GLY A 204 1.50 6.26 20.13
C GLY A 204 0.06 5.76 20.29
N GLN A 205 -0.85 6.26 19.46
CA GLN A 205 -2.26 5.85 19.50
C GLN A 205 -2.44 4.43 18.96
N LEU A 206 -1.73 4.09 17.89
CA LEU A 206 -1.76 2.75 17.31
C LEU A 206 -1.22 1.69 18.26
N GLN A 207 -0.07 1.95 18.90
CA GLN A 207 0.55 1.00 19.81
C GLN A 207 -0.44 0.52 20.89
N THR A 208 -1.15 1.45 21.54
CA THR A 208 -2.12 1.11 22.58
C THR A 208 -3.27 0.23 22.07
N GLN A 209 -3.73 0.42 20.83
CA GLN A 209 -4.78 -0.41 20.24
C GLN A 209 -4.25 -1.80 19.85
N MET A 210 -3.05 -1.86 19.26
CA MET A 210 -2.42 -3.12 18.88
C MET A 210 -2.15 -4.01 20.10
N GLU A 211 -1.59 -3.45 21.18
CA GLU A 211 -1.31 -4.21 22.42
C GLU A 211 -2.58 -4.78 23.06
N LYS A 212 -3.70 -4.04 22.99
CA LYS A 212 -4.99 -4.52 23.51
C LYS A 212 -5.53 -5.71 22.72
N SER A 213 -5.41 -5.68 21.40
CA SER A 213 -5.92 -6.75 20.52
C SER A 213 -4.95 -7.92 20.38
N PHE A 214 -3.64 -7.69 20.54
CA PHE A 214 -2.58 -8.69 20.41
C PHE A 214 -1.65 -8.64 21.63
N PRO A 215 -2.07 -9.18 22.79
CA PRO A 215 -1.25 -9.19 23.99
C PRO A 215 0.06 -9.97 23.76
N GLY A 216 1.19 -9.40 24.22
CA GLY A 216 2.51 -10.03 24.10
C GLY A 216 3.19 -9.87 22.74
N MET A 217 2.69 -8.95 21.89
CA MET A 217 3.40 -8.54 20.68
C MET A 217 4.73 -7.82 21.01
N PRO A 218 5.68 -7.77 20.05
CA PRO A 218 6.91 -6.97 20.20
C PRO A 218 6.64 -5.50 20.49
N SER A 219 7.66 -4.79 20.94
CA SER A 219 7.58 -3.33 21.08
C SER A 219 7.25 -2.66 19.75
N PHE A 220 6.68 -1.46 19.80
CA PHE A 220 6.32 -0.74 18.57
C PHE A 220 7.53 -0.54 17.64
N THR A 221 8.71 -0.24 18.20
CA THR A 221 9.94 -0.11 17.41
C THR A 221 10.27 -1.39 16.65
N GLU A 222 10.23 -2.55 17.33
CA GLU A 222 10.46 -3.85 16.69
C GLU A 222 9.38 -4.18 15.64
N LEU A 223 8.13 -3.77 15.87
CA LEU A 223 7.07 -3.90 14.86
C LEU A 223 7.35 -3.05 13.62
N MET A 224 7.87 -1.84 13.78
CA MET A 224 8.23 -1.00 12.64
C MET A 224 9.42 -1.56 11.87
N ASP A 225 10.39 -2.17 12.56
CA ASP A 225 11.48 -2.90 11.89
C ASP A 225 10.92 -4.05 11.03
N ILE A 226 9.91 -4.78 11.52
CA ILE A 226 9.21 -5.81 10.74
C ILE A 226 8.42 -5.18 9.58
N TYR A 227 7.65 -4.12 9.85
CA TYR A 227 6.76 -3.47 8.88
C TYR A 227 7.50 -2.78 7.74
N THR A 228 8.73 -2.36 7.95
CA THR A 228 9.58 -1.72 6.91
C THR A 228 10.47 -2.72 6.18
N ASN A 229 10.53 -3.98 6.63
CA ASN A 229 11.33 -5.06 6.04
C ASN A 229 10.55 -5.86 4.98
N TYR A 230 9.99 -5.18 3.98
CA TYR A 230 9.35 -5.82 2.82
C TYR A 230 10.37 -6.34 1.80
N SER A 231 10.08 -7.45 1.14
CA SER A 231 10.95 -8.01 0.09
C SER A 231 10.86 -7.25 -1.24
N LEU A 232 9.72 -6.60 -1.49
CA LEU A 232 9.41 -5.84 -2.70
C LEU A 232 8.56 -4.63 -2.32
N LEU A 233 8.83 -3.48 -2.92
CA LEU A 233 8.01 -2.28 -2.85
C LEU A 233 7.42 -2.00 -4.22
N LEU A 234 6.10 -2.07 -4.32
CA LEU A 234 5.37 -1.61 -5.49
C LEU A 234 5.04 -0.13 -5.33
N ILE A 235 5.28 0.67 -6.34
CA ILE A 235 5.07 2.11 -6.30
C ILE A 235 4.07 2.48 -7.40
N ASN A 236 2.93 3.05 -7.04
CA ASN A 236 1.97 3.60 -8.00
C ASN A 236 2.50 4.91 -8.61
N SER A 237 3.56 4.81 -9.40
CA SER A 237 4.26 5.89 -10.09
C SER A 237 4.80 5.35 -11.41
N HIS A 238 5.07 6.24 -12.36
CA HIS A 238 5.73 5.88 -13.61
C HIS A 238 6.69 6.99 -14.02
N PHE A 239 7.94 6.65 -14.33
CA PHE A 239 9.01 7.61 -14.65
C PHE A 239 8.65 8.65 -15.71
N ALA A 240 7.77 8.29 -16.65
CA ALA A 240 7.30 9.20 -17.71
C ALA A 240 6.31 10.28 -17.22
N MET A 241 5.68 10.08 -16.05
CA MET A 241 4.69 10.98 -15.46
C MET A 241 5.26 11.76 -14.28
N ASP A 242 6.01 11.07 -13.40
CA ASP A 242 6.41 11.61 -12.09
C ASP A 242 7.89 12.08 -12.06
N GLY A 243 8.63 11.84 -13.14
CA GLY A 243 10.07 12.05 -13.23
C GLY A 243 10.87 10.78 -12.96
N SER A 244 12.15 10.80 -13.31
CA SER A 244 13.04 9.64 -13.15
C SER A 244 13.79 9.69 -11.83
N TYR A 245 13.56 8.73 -10.94
CA TYR A 245 14.23 8.63 -9.65
C TYR A 245 15.11 7.36 -9.56
N PRO A 246 16.23 7.42 -8.81
CA PRO A 246 17.06 6.25 -8.58
C PRO A 246 16.38 5.29 -7.59
N LEU A 247 15.66 4.31 -8.11
CA LEU A 247 15.00 3.27 -7.30
C LEU A 247 15.96 2.11 -6.98
N LEU A 248 15.77 1.48 -5.82
CA LEU A 248 16.47 0.24 -5.47
C LEU A 248 15.95 -0.94 -6.32
N PRO A 249 16.72 -2.04 -6.48
CA PRO A 249 16.31 -3.18 -7.30
C PRO A 249 14.97 -3.82 -6.89
N ASN A 250 14.58 -3.67 -5.61
CA ASN A 250 13.32 -4.16 -5.08
C ASN A 250 12.22 -3.09 -5.02
N GLN A 251 12.41 -1.93 -5.66
CA GLN A 251 11.43 -0.86 -5.77
C GLN A 251 10.97 -0.78 -7.22
N VAL A 252 9.72 -1.15 -7.47
CA VAL A 252 9.18 -1.36 -8.81
C VAL A 252 7.98 -0.46 -9.04
N GLU A 253 8.07 0.35 -10.09
CA GLU A 253 7.00 1.19 -10.58
C GLU A 253 5.89 0.33 -11.21
N ILE A 254 4.67 0.54 -10.74
CA ILE A 254 3.43 -0.06 -11.25
C ILE A 254 2.37 1.01 -11.55
N GLY A 255 2.80 2.25 -11.78
CA GLY A 255 1.90 3.34 -12.12
C GLY A 255 1.03 3.03 -13.31
N THR A 256 -0.10 3.73 -13.42
CA THR A 256 -1.15 3.51 -14.44
C THR A 256 -1.90 2.18 -14.35
N ILE A 257 -1.75 1.42 -13.26
CA ILE A 257 -2.49 0.15 -13.06
C ILE A 257 -4.02 0.31 -13.12
N THR A 258 -4.52 1.50 -12.83
CA THR A 258 -5.95 1.85 -12.92
C THR A 258 -6.37 2.32 -14.31
N ALA A 259 -5.44 2.52 -15.25
CA ALA A 259 -5.74 2.95 -16.61
C ALA A 259 -6.62 1.92 -17.32
N ARG A 260 -7.61 2.41 -18.06
CA ARG A 260 -8.53 1.60 -18.87
C ARG A 260 -8.43 2.02 -20.32
N LEU A 261 -8.73 1.10 -21.23
CA LEU A 261 -8.86 1.44 -22.65
C LEU A 261 -9.91 2.54 -22.82
N PRO A 262 -9.67 3.52 -23.71
CA PRO A 262 -10.62 4.60 -23.93
C PRO A 262 -11.96 4.03 -24.41
N GLN A 263 -13.03 4.47 -23.75
CA GLN A 263 -14.39 4.17 -24.19
C GLN A 263 -14.74 5.05 -25.41
N PRO A 264 -15.56 4.56 -26.35
CA PRO A 264 -16.04 5.39 -27.45
C PRO A 264 -16.73 6.65 -26.92
N ILE A 265 -16.41 7.81 -27.50
CA ILE A 265 -17.04 9.08 -27.11
C ILE A 265 -18.56 8.97 -27.36
N PRO A 266 -19.42 9.19 -26.35
CA PRO A 266 -20.86 9.19 -26.52
C PRO A 266 -21.28 10.15 -27.64
N LYS A 267 -22.22 9.73 -28.50
CA LYS A 267 -22.63 10.49 -29.71
C LYS A 267 -23.05 11.95 -29.45
N GLN A 268 -23.42 12.29 -28.22
CA GLN A 268 -23.82 13.64 -27.79
C GLN A 268 -22.65 14.62 -27.62
N LEU A 269 -21.41 14.14 -27.56
CA LEU A 269 -20.20 14.96 -27.44
C LEU A 269 -19.46 15.12 -28.78
N HIS A 270 -20.04 14.62 -29.87
CA HIS A 270 -19.57 14.89 -31.24
C HIS A 270 -20.17 16.23 -31.65
N MET A 271 -19.53 17.33 -31.23
CA MET A 271 -19.75 18.66 -31.80
C MET A 271 -19.07 18.75 -33.17
#